data_AF-A0A7N0TWY5-F1
#
_entry.id   AF-A0A7N0TWY5-F1
#
_cell.length_a   1.000
_cell.length_b   1.000
_cell.length_c   1.000
_cell.angle_alpha   90.00
_cell.angle_beta   90.00
_cell.angle_gamma   90.00
#
_symmetry.space_group_name_H-M   'P 1'
#
loop_
_entity.id
_entity.type
_entity.pdbx_description
1 polymer ?
#
loop_
_entity_poly.entity_id
_entity_poly.type
_entity_poly.pdbx_seq_one_letter_code
_entity_poly.pdbx_strand_id
1 'polypeptide(L)'
;MVHITWSCMVLGAILILSFTAQISAKAVVDENGVKTSVFLSPKFVMGPGSVVNRVYDNVDFPKGHIAIKSFDAEVVDEAGSPVPLQETYLHHWVVVRYQQKIDADIPESIGNLGLHQSKYSVLPNSGVCQNEVLEQYFGLGSETRKTSTHVPDPYGIEIGNPSDISPGYEERWMLNVHAIDTREVQDKLGCTECRCDLYNVTQDERGQPLNPNYRGGLRCCHDHLQCKLKEGSEGTTRALYMKFTVKWVEWSSSVVPVRIYIFDVTDTWRKENNPVHHCLVEYEVEPCNSGEDCTHIKRATSPIPKGGHVIYAVAHQHSGGNGSALYGEDGRLICASVPTYGTGTEPGNEAGYIVGMSTCYPEPGSVALSDGEMLTLESNYSRTQFHTGVMGLFYILIADHPERPLHTNHVQGQTTRPFEPLDLVPMIGLLGLVVIAAAGIAYHRRRFQTEDGYQSIVM
;
A
#
# COMPACT_ATOMS: atom_id res chain seq x y z
N MET A 1 39.31 15.46 34.71
CA MET A 1 38.04 16.09 34.26
C MET A 1 38.01 16.38 32.75
N VAL A 2 38.94 15.82 31.94
CA VAL A 2 39.06 16.08 30.49
C VAL A 2 38.63 14.87 29.63
N HIS A 3 38.52 13.66 30.20
CA HIS A 3 38.06 12.46 29.47
C HIS A 3 36.54 12.29 29.44
N ILE A 4 35.80 12.90 30.36
CA ILE A 4 34.32 12.80 30.41
C ILE A 4 33.67 13.66 29.34
N THR A 5 34.29 14.78 28.96
CA THR A 5 33.78 15.73 27.97
C THR A 5 33.86 15.18 26.54
N TRP A 6 34.85 14.34 26.23
CA TRP A 6 35.01 13.75 24.90
C TRP A 6 33.99 12.63 24.63
N SER A 7 33.72 11.75 25.60
CA SER A 7 32.69 10.72 25.47
C SER A 7 31.28 11.30 25.35
N CYS A 8 30.96 12.40 26.04
CA CYS A 8 29.67 13.07 25.89
C CYS A 8 29.49 13.77 24.54
N MET A 9 30.58 14.30 23.94
CA MET A 9 30.51 14.89 22.59
C MET A 9 30.34 13.83 21.50
N VAL A 10 30.97 12.66 21.64
CA VAL A 10 30.82 11.54 20.69
C VAL A 10 29.42 10.91 20.81
N LEU A 11 28.89 10.71 22.02
CA LEU A 11 27.51 10.26 22.24
C LEU A 11 26.48 11.28 21.73
N GLY A 12 26.71 12.58 21.94
CA GLY A 12 25.86 13.65 21.40
C GLY A 12 25.88 13.71 19.87
N ALA A 13 27.05 13.54 19.25
CA ALA A 13 27.17 13.48 17.80
C ALA A 13 26.50 12.23 17.21
N ILE A 14 26.60 11.06 17.87
CA ILE A 14 25.91 9.83 17.47
C ILE A 14 24.39 9.97 17.64
N LEU A 15 23.91 10.63 18.71
CA LEU A 15 22.48 10.93 18.92
C LEU A 15 21.92 11.95 17.92
N ILE A 16 22.72 12.93 17.50
CA ILE A 16 22.34 13.89 16.45
C ILE A 16 22.39 13.20 15.08
N LEU A 17 23.38 12.33 14.82
CA LEU A 17 23.47 11.53 13.60
C LEU A 17 22.35 10.49 13.50
N SER A 18 21.92 9.90 14.61
CA SER A 18 20.77 8.98 14.65
C SER A 18 19.42 9.70 14.60
N PHE A 19 19.33 10.95 15.05
CA PHE A 19 18.15 11.80 14.78
C PHE A 19 18.10 12.32 13.33
N THR A 20 19.22 12.46 12.64
CA THR A 20 19.25 12.84 11.21
C THR A 20 19.00 11.68 10.24
N ALA A 21 18.92 10.44 10.73
CA ALA A 21 18.65 9.26 9.90
C ALA A 21 17.15 8.91 9.79
N GLN A 22 16.25 9.65 10.44
CA GLN A 22 14.86 9.72 10.02
C GLN A 22 14.73 10.82 8.96
N ILE A 23 15.25 10.54 7.76
CA ILE A 23 14.86 11.31 6.59
C ILE A 23 13.40 10.93 6.33
N SER A 24 12.47 11.66 6.97
CA SER A 24 11.16 11.85 6.37
C SER A 24 11.47 12.49 5.01
N ALA A 25 11.40 11.70 3.95
CA ALA A 25 11.69 12.16 2.60
C ALA A 25 10.74 13.32 2.30
N LYS A 26 11.27 14.56 2.40
CA LYS A 26 10.49 15.76 2.11
C LYS A 26 9.89 15.58 0.72
N ALA A 27 8.57 15.72 0.64
CA ALA A 27 7.87 15.56 -0.62
C ALA A 27 8.45 16.51 -1.67
N VAL A 28 8.80 15.96 -2.83
CA VAL A 28 9.21 16.75 -3.99
C VAL A 28 7.93 17.25 -4.66
N VAL A 29 7.84 18.55 -4.91
CA VAL A 29 6.68 19.18 -5.55
C VAL A 29 7.06 19.57 -6.97
N ASP A 30 6.29 19.15 -7.95
CA ASP A 30 6.46 19.55 -9.34
C ASP A 30 5.74 20.88 -9.67
N GLU A 31 5.91 21.36 -10.90
CA GLU A 31 5.31 22.61 -11.39
C GLU A 31 3.78 22.62 -11.39
N ASN A 32 3.15 21.44 -11.39
CA ASN A 32 1.70 21.27 -11.35
C ASN A 32 1.17 21.09 -9.91
N GLY A 33 2.05 21.20 -8.90
CA GLY A 33 1.69 21.03 -7.50
C GLY A 33 1.55 19.56 -7.07
N VAL A 34 1.97 18.61 -7.90
CA VAL A 34 1.98 17.18 -7.53
C VAL A 34 3.15 16.94 -6.60
N LYS A 35 2.83 16.43 -5.42
CA LYS A 35 3.78 16.02 -4.38
C LYS A 35 4.13 14.55 -4.56
N THR A 36 5.41 14.21 -4.41
CA THR A 36 5.92 12.84 -4.46
C THR A 36 6.76 12.54 -3.25
N SER A 37 6.50 11.42 -2.56
CA SER A 37 7.36 10.88 -1.51
C SER A 37 7.56 9.38 -1.67
N VAL A 38 8.70 8.92 -1.17
CA VAL A 38 9.07 7.51 -1.08
C VAL A 38 9.09 7.09 0.38
N PHE A 39 8.52 5.92 0.65
CA PHE A 39 8.42 5.32 1.97
C PHE A 39 8.96 3.89 1.93
N LEU A 40 9.34 3.37 3.10
CA LEU A 40 9.81 2.01 3.28
C LEU A 40 8.97 1.33 4.37
N SER A 41 8.61 0.06 4.17
CA SER A 41 8.11 -0.78 5.26
C SER A 41 9.18 -0.97 6.33
N PRO A 42 8.81 -1.49 7.52
CA PRO A 42 9.79 -2.12 8.39
C PRO A 42 10.56 -3.23 7.64
N LYS A 43 11.81 -3.45 8.05
CA LYS A 43 12.68 -4.48 7.50
C LYS A 43 12.07 -5.88 7.69
N PHE A 44 12.11 -6.71 6.66
CA PHE A 44 11.94 -8.15 6.79
C PHE A 44 13.20 -8.89 6.33
N VAL A 45 13.45 -10.06 6.92
CA VAL A 45 14.63 -10.87 6.63
C VAL A 45 14.16 -12.19 6.05
N MET A 46 14.72 -12.56 4.89
CA MET A 46 14.36 -13.78 4.18
C MET A 46 15.60 -14.63 3.91
N GLY A 47 15.48 -15.94 4.14
CA GLY A 47 16.41 -16.95 3.65
C GLY A 47 15.78 -17.77 2.51
N PRO A 48 16.55 -18.64 1.84
CA PRO A 48 16.03 -19.49 0.78
C PRO A 48 14.75 -20.23 1.18
N GLY A 49 13.75 -20.21 0.29
CA GLY A 49 12.45 -20.85 0.48
C GLY A 49 11.52 -20.17 1.49
N SER A 50 12.00 -19.23 2.30
CA SER A 50 11.19 -18.64 3.37
C SER A 50 10.03 -17.80 2.84
N VAL A 51 8.94 -17.79 3.60
CA VAL A 51 7.77 -16.96 3.37
C VAL A 51 7.71 -15.86 4.41
N VAL A 52 7.48 -14.64 3.95
CA VAL A 52 7.07 -13.51 4.75
C VAL A 52 5.64 -13.20 4.36
N ASN A 53 4.69 -13.34 5.25
CA ASN A 53 3.31 -12.86 5.09
C ASN A 53 2.94 -11.98 6.28
N ARG A 54 3.46 -10.75 6.30
CA ARG A 54 3.43 -9.89 7.50
C ARG A 54 2.55 -8.69 7.33
N VAL A 55 1.89 -8.33 8.42
CA VAL A 55 1.12 -7.11 8.58
C VAL A 55 1.97 -6.08 9.33
N TYR A 56 2.08 -4.89 8.77
CA TYR A 56 2.72 -3.73 9.35
C TYR A 56 1.67 -2.67 9.62
N ASP A 57 1.44 -2.40 10.89
CA ASP A 57 0.49 -1.38 11.35
C ASP A 57 1.15 -0.01 11.37
N ASN A 58 0.32 1.04 11.22
CA ASN A 58 0.76 2.43 11.30
C ASN A 58 1.96 2.75 10.38
N VAL A 59 1.96 2.20 9.15
CA VAL A 59 3.01 2.54 8.19
C VAL A 59 2.96 4.02 7.83
N ASP A 60 4.13 4.59 7.55
CA ASP A 60 4.20 5.97 7.07
C ASP A 60 3.46 6.10 5.75
N PHE A 61 2.58 7.10 5.67
CA PHE A 61 1.77 7.40 4.51
C PHE A 61 1.58 8.92 4.38
N PRO A 62 1.30 9.46 3.17
CA PRO A 62 0.95 10.87 3.01
C PRO A 62 -0.18 11.30 3.95
N LYS A 63 -0.02 12.45 4.59
CA LYS A 63 -0.95 13.01 5.58
C LYS A 63 -1.62 14.27 5.03
N GLY A 64 -2.80 14.57 5.58
CA GLY A 64 -3.63 15.71 5.20
C GLY A 64 -4.83 15.26 4.37
N HIS A 65 -5.73 16.20 4.08
CA HIS A 65 -6.82 15.96 3.15
C HIS A 65 -6.28 16.12 1.74
N ILE A 66 -6.07 15.01 1.04
CA ILE A 66 -5.33 14.95 -0.22
C ILE A 66 -5.98 14.01 -1.23
N ALA A 67 -5.57 14.16 -2.48
CA ALA A 67 -5.99 13.31 -3.59
C ALA A 67 -4.80 12.51 -4.12
N ILE A 68 -4.83 11.19 -3.96
CA ILE A 68 -3.79 10.30 -4.48
C ILE A 68 -3.90 10.22 -6.00
N LYS A 69 -2.75 10.36 -6.67
CA LYS A 69 -2.58 10.42 -8.12
C LYS A 69 -1.81 9.22 -8.69
N SER A 70 -0.97 8.56 -7.90
CA SER A 70 -0.40 7.25 -8.21
C SER A 70 0.17 6.61 -6.95
N PHE A 71 0.29 5.29 -6.96
CA PHE A 71 0.90 4.51 -5.89
C PHE A 71 1.64 3.33 -6.51
N ASP A 72 2.96 3.43 -6.56
CA ASP A 72 3.84 2.40 -7.11
C ASP A 72 4.62 1.73 -5.98
N ALA A 73 4.76 0.41 -6.01
CA ALA A 73 5.41 -0.32 -4.93
C ALA A 73 6.21 -1.53 -5.45
N GLU A 74 7.35 -1.80 -4.80
CA GLU A 74 8.24 -2.91 -5.13
C GLU A 74 9.11 -3.36 -3.94
N VAL A 75 9.61 -4.59 -4.00
CA VAL A 75 10.61 -5.09 -3.03
C VAL A 75 12.01 -4.62 -3.42
N VAL A 76 12.74 -4.08 -2.45
CA VAL A 76 14.12 -3.61 -2.58
C VAL A 76 15.04 -4.20 -1.50
N ASP A 77 16.34 -4.24 -1.80
CA ASP A 77 17.38 -4.62 -0.85
C ASP A 77 17.79 -3.46 0.09
N GLU A 78 18.77 -3.69 0.97
CA GLU A 78 19.30 -2.67 1.89
C GLU A 78 19.93 -1.45 1.19
N ALA A 79 20.37 -1.61 -0.07
CA ALA A 79 20.88 -0.51 -0.87
C ALA A 79 19.76 0.26 -1.61
N GLY A 80 18.50 -0.19 -1.49
CA GLY A 80 17.35 0.37 -2.19
C GLY A 80 17.21 -0.12 -3.63
N SER A 81 17.97 -1.15 -4.03
CA SER A 81 17.94 -1.72 -5.37
C SER A 81 16.76 -2.68 -5.53
N PRO A 82 16.00 -2.62 -6.65
CA PRO A 82 14.93 -3.57 -6.93
C PRO A 82 15.41 -5.02 -6.94
N VAL A 83 14.63 -5.93 -6.34
CA VAL A 83 14.94 -7.37 -6.28
C VAL A 83 14.19 -8.15 -7.36
N PRO A 84 14.83 -9.04 -8.14
CA PRO A 84 14.14 -9.84 -9.15
C PRO A 84 13.08 -10.80 -8.57
N LEU A 85 11.95 -10.96 -9.27
CA LEU A 85 10.86 -11.88 -8.90
C LEU A 85 11.30 -13.35 -8.87
N GLN A 86 12.28 -13.70 -9.69
CA GLN A 86 12.90 -15.02 -9.72
C GLN A 86 13.77 -15.33 -8.48
N GLU A 87 13.98 -14.35 -7.59
CA GLU A 87 14.68 -14.52 -6.32
C GLU A 87 13.75 -14.29 -5.13
N THR A 88 13.04 -13.15 -5.09
CA THR A 88 11.94 -12.92 -4.14
C THR A 88 10.69 -12.58 -4.93
N TYR A 89 9.77 -13.53 -4.96
CA TYR A 89 8.47 -13.33 -5.58
C TYR A 89 7.60 -12.55 -4.61
N LEU A 90 7.23 -11.32 -5.00
CA LEU A 90 6.20 -10.56 -4.30
C LEU A 90 4.84 -11.12 -4.71
N HIS A 91 4.31 -12.03 -3.89
CA HIS A 91 3.05 -12.68 -4.16
C HIS A 91 1.90 -11.67 -4.12
N HIS A 92 1.83 -10.88 -3.06
CA HIS A 92 0.97 -9.70 -3.00
C HIS A 92 1.49 -8.69 -1.99
N TRP A 93 1.00 -7.47 -2.15
CA TRP A 93 1.07 -6.44 -1.12
C TRP A 93 -0.28 -5.75 -1.13
N VAL A 94 -0.80 -5.42 0.05
CA VAL A 94 -2.08 -4.72 0.16
C VAL A 94 -1.99 -3.62 1.19
N VAL A 95 -2.62 -2.49 0.90
CA VAL A 95 -2.66 -1.32 1.78
C VAL A 95 -4.10 -1.02 2.16
N VAL A 96 -4.37 -1.10 3.47
CA VAL A 96 -5.71 -0.96 4.05
C VAL A 96 -5.76 0.31 4.89
N ARG A 97 -6.81 1.10 4.67
CA ARG A 97 -7.13 2.30 5.44
C ARG A 97 -7.92 1.90 6.68
N TYR A 98 -7.55 2.44 7.84
CA TYR A 98 -8.32 2.24 9.07
C TYR A 98 -8.28 3.50 9.95
N GLN A 99 -9.14 3.56 10.95
CA GLN A 99 -9.11 4.57 11.99
C GLN A 99 -8.73 3.96 13.34
N GLN A 100 -7.91 4.68 14.10
CA GLN A 100 -7.43 4.29 15.42
C GLN A 100 -7.74 5.39 16.44
N LYS A 101 -8.13 5.02 17.65
CA LYS A 101 -8.31 5.98 18.75
C LYS A 101 -6.96 6.62 19.12
N ILE A 102 -6.90 7.95 19.28
CA ILE A 102 -5.66 8.73 19.45
C ILE A 102 -4.79 8.26 20.65
N ASP A 103 -5.39 7.73 21.71
CA ASP A 103 -4.69 7.24 22.91
C ASP A 103 -4.58 5.70 22.98
N ALA A 104 -4.74 5.00 21.85
CA ALA A 104 -4.61 3.55 21.83
C ALA A 104 -3.13 3.13 21.78
N ASP A 105 -2.73 2.25 22.70
CA ASP A 105 -1.44 1.55 22.58
C ASP A 105 -1.36 0.78 21.26
N ILE A 106 -0.21 0.87 20.59
CA ILE A 106 0.12 0.08 19.40
C ILE A 106 0.20 -1.39 19.84
N PRO A 107 -0.67 -2.29 19.35
CA PRO A 107 -0.59 -3.71 19.72
C PRO A 107 0.70 -4.31 19.17
N GLU A 108 1.32 -5.22 19.92
CA GLU A 108 2.33 -6.14 19.36
C GLU A 108 1.61 -7.09 18.39
N SER A 109 1.64 -6.73 17.11
CA SER A 109 0.97 -7.38 15.98
C SER A 109 -0.55 -7.38 16.04
N ILE A 110 -1.17 -6.66 15.09
CA ILE A 110 -2.53 -6.95 14.60
C ILE A 110 -2.42 -8.21 13.71
N GLY A 111 -1.85 -9.27 14.27
CA GLY A 111 -1.57 -10.55 13.63
C GLY A 111 -2.84 -11.38 13.57
N ASN A 112 -3.31 -11.64 12.36
CA ASN A 112 -4.67 -12.00 11.97
C ASN A 112 -5.59 -10.78 11.94
N LEU A 113 -6.26 -10.57 10.80
CA LEU A 113 -7.23 -9.51 10.48
C LEU A 113 -8.37 -9.26 11.51
N GLY A 114 -8.40 -10.01 12.62
CA GLY A 114 -9.27 -9.79 13.77
C GLY A 114 -8.88 -8.54 14.56
N LEU A 115 -9.27 -7.38 14.03
CA LEU A 115 -9.24 -6.11 14.75
C LEU A 115 -10.00 -6.24 16.06
N HIS A 116 -9.35 -5.91 17.17
CA HIS A 116 -10.05 -5.65 18.42
C HIS A 116 -10.94 -4.41 18.20
N GLN A 117 -12.23 -4.65 17.89
CA GLN A 117 -13.20 -3.67 17.38
C GLN A 117 -13.43 -2.43 18.26
N SER A 118 -12.94 -2.39 19.51
CA SER A 118 -13.19 -1.26 20.42
C SER A 118 -12.21 -0.09 20.28
N LYS A 119 -11.04 -0.29 19.65
CA LYS A 119 -10.00 0.75 19.48
C LYS A 119 -9.64 1.04 18.01
N TYR A 120 -10.05 0.17 17.10
CA TYR A 120 -9.69 0.18 15.68
C TYR A 120 -10.91 -0.16 14.82
N SER A 121 -11.02 0.45 13.63
CA SER A 121 -12.05 0.12 12.65
C SER A 121 -11.52 0.32 11.24
N VAL A 122 -11.70 -0.68 10.37
CA VAL A 122 -11.33 -0.58 8.94
C VAL A 122 -12.27 0.38 8.24
N LEU A 123 -11.69 1.16 7.32
CA LEU A 123 -12.39 2.04 6.40
C LEU A 123 -12.25 1.41 5.01
N PRO A 124 -13.13 0.47 4.62
CA PRO A 124 -12.91 -0.33 3.43
C PRO A 124 -13.14 0.48 2.14
N ASN A 125 -12.74 -0.10 1.00
CA ASN A 125 -13.13 0.40 -0.31
C ASN A 125 -14.66 0.23 -0.56
N SER A 126 -15.15 0.69 -1.71
CA SER A 126 -16.59 0.64 -2.06
C SER A 126 -17.04 -0.69 -2.67
N GLY A 127 -16.16 -1.68 -2.75
CA GLY A 127 -16.35 -2.99 -3.37
C GLY A 127 -17.41 -3.88 -2.71
N VAL A 128 -17.63 -5.05 -3.29
CA VAL A 128 -18.59 -6.04 -2.78
C VAL A 128 -17.96 -7.12 -1.89
N CYS A 129 -16.66 -7.37 -2.06
CA CYS A 129 -15.89 -8.35 -1.31
C CYS A 129 -15.37 -7.77 0.02
N GLN A 130 -16.30 -7.51 0.94
CA GLN A 130 -16.06 -6.92 2.26
C GLN A 130 -15.83 -7.99 3.34
N ASN A 131 -15.55 -7.56 4.58
CA ASN A 131 -15.28 -8.37 5.77
C ASN A 131 -13.92 -9.10 5.68
N GLU A 132 -12.85 -8.32 5.62
CA GLU A 132 -11.45 -8.80 5.60
C GLU A 132 -11.06 -9.58 4.33
N VAL A 133 -11.83 -9.48 3.24
CA VAL A 133 -11.56 -10.22 1.99
C VAL A 133 -10.79 -9.39 0.96
N LEU A 134 -11.39 -8.31 0.43
CA LEU A 134 -10.75 -7.40 -0.54
C LEU A 134 -11.07 -5.94 -0.21
N GLU A 135 -10.79 -5.52 1.03
CA GLU A 135 -11.09 -4.17 1.56
C GLU A 135 -10.00 -3.13 1.25
N GLN A 136 -8.89 -3.55 0.65
CA GLN A 136 -7.72 -2.72 0.38
C GLN A 136 -8.00 -1.58 -0.59
N TYR A 137 -7.24 -0.49 -0.45
CA TYR A 137 -7.27 0.64 -1.39
C TYR A 137 -6.25 0.45 -2.52
N PHE A 138 -5.09 -0.14 -2.19
CA PHE A 138 -3.97 -0.30 -3.10
C PHE A 138 -3.34 -1.68 -2.97
N GLY A 139 -2.67 -2.08 -4.05
CA GLY A 139 -1.88 -3.31 -4.13
C GLY A 139 -2.70 -4.52 -4.59
N LEU A 140 -2.03 -5.42 -5.32
CA LEU A 140 -2.58 -6.69 -5.82
C LEU A 140 -1.46 -7.74 -5.93
N GLY A 141 -0.45 -7.53 -6.78
CA GLY A 141 0.65 -8.49 -6.93
C GLY A 141 1.98 -7.92 -7.42
N SER A 142 2.82 -8.81 -7.95
CA SER A 142 4.14 -8.48 -8.51
C SER A 142 4.09 -7.73 -9.84
N GLU A 143 2.96 -7.75 -10.53
CA GLU A 143 2.75 -7.06 -11.81
C GLU A 143 2.78 -5.54 -11.68
N THR A 144 2.75 -4.98 -10.46
CA THR A 144 2.67 -3.52 -10.23
C THR A 144 3.85 -2.73 -10.79
N ARG A 145 4.98 -3.37 -11.15
CA ARG A 145 6.15 -2.67 -11.71
C ARG A 145 5.90 -2.04 -13.10
N LYS A 146 5.08 -2.67 -13.95
CA LYS A 146 4.75 -2.14 -15.29
C LYS A 146 3.26 -1.90 -15.49
N THR A 147 2.44 -2.14 -14.47
CA THR A 147 1.04 -1.72 -14.46
C THR A 147 0.95 -0.25 -14.10
N SER A 148 0.31 0.56 -14.94
CA SER A 148 0.12 1.98 -14.62
C SER A 148 -0.85 2.13 -13.45
N THR A 149 -0.46 2.87 -12.41
CA THR A 149 -1.32 3.20 -11.25
C THR A 149 -1.82 4.64 -11.29
N HIS A 150 -1.64 5.32 -12.43
CA HIS A 150 -1.95 6.73 -12.57
C HIS A 150 -3.46 6.97 -12.52
N VAL A 151 -3.88 7.94 -11.71
CA VAL A 151 -5.25 8.46 -11.68
C VAL A 151 -5.27 9.77 -12.49
N PRO A 152 -5.97 9.84 -13.63
CA PRO A 152 -5.96 11.01 -14.50
C PRO A 152 -6.64 12.21 -13.84
N ASP A 153 -6.27 13.42 -14.24
CA ASP A 153 -7.02 14.62 -13.86
C ASP A 153 -8.41 14.63 -14.51
N PRO A 154 -9.45 15.18 -13.85
CA PRO A 154 -9.44 15.82 -12.53
C PRO A 154 -9.63 14.87 -11.33
N TYR A 155 -9.54 13.57 -11.56
CA TYR A 155 -9.91 12.56 -10.59
C TYR A 155 -8.84 12.36 -9.52
N GLY A 156 -9.24 11.87 -8.35
CA GLY A 156 -8.32 11.52 -7.28
C GLY A 156 -8.94 10.58 -6.27
N ILE A 157 -8.13 9.66 -5.74
CA ILE A 157 -8.55 8.83 -4.61
C ILE A 157 -8.41 9.71 -3.36
N GLU A 158 -9.55 10.06 -2.76
CA GLU A 158 -9.62 10.93 -1.59
C GLU A 158 -9.19 10.20 -0.34
N ILE A 159 -8.26 10.79 0.42
CA ILE A 159 -7.87 10.30 1.75
C ILE A 159 -7.75 11.46 2.74
N GLY A 160 -7.78 11.14 4.04
CA GLY A 160 -7.63 12.14 5.10
C GLY A 160 -8.78 13.15 5.17
N ASN A 161 -9.96 12.84 4.62
CA ASN A 161 -11.17 13.65 4.81
C ASN A 161 -11.62 13.56 6.28
N PRO A 162 -11.64 14.68 7.05
CA PRO A 162 -12.02 14.64 8.46
C PRO A 162 -13.44 14.13 8.72
N SER A 163 -14.33 14.18 7.72
CA SER A 163 -15.71 13.71 7.83
C SER A 163 -15.81 12.18 7.83
N ASP A 164 -14.78 11.47 7.35
CA ASP A 164 -14.71 10.01 7.34
C ASP A 164 -14.26 9.43 8.69
N ILE A 165 -13.66 10.26 9.55
CA ILE A 165 -12.99 9.84 10.77
C ILE A 165 -13.86 10.16 11.99
N SER A 166 -14.05 9.16 12.86
CA SER A 166 -14.86 9.31 14.08
C SER A 166 -14.21 10.30 15.06
N PRO A 167 -14.98 11.07 15.83
CA PRO A 167 -14.43 11.93 16.87
C PRO A 167 -13.53 11.18 17.85
N GLY A 168 -12.30 11.66 18.07
CA GLY A 168 -11.31 11.02 18.92
C GLY A 168 -10.51 9.90 18.26
N TYR A 169 -10.66 9.70 16.95
CA TYR A 169 -9.87 8.81 16.12
C TYR A 169 -8.99 9.60 15.15
N GLU A 170 -7.99 8.92 14.61
CA GLU A 170 -7.12 9.39 13.54
C GLU A 170 -7.04 8.33 12.44
N GLU A 171 -6.81 8.78 11.21
CA GLU A 171 -6.59 7.89 10.06
C GLU A 171 -5.19 7.26 10.13
N ARG A 172 -5.12 5.96 9.87
CA ARG A 172 -3.91 5.15 9.84
C ARG A 172 -3.96 4.16 8.66
N TRP A 173 -2.79 3.62 8.34
CA TRP A 173 -2.58 2.75 7.20
C TRP A 173 -1.85 1.47 7.62
N MET A 174 -2.36 0.34 7.14
CA MET A 174 -1.81 -0.99 7.35
C MET A 174 -1.27 -1.49 6.02
N LEU A 175 -0.08 -2.07 6.04
CA LEU A 175 0.54 -2.73 4.88
C LEU A 175 0.69 -4.21 5.18
N ASN A 176 0.08 -5.07 4.38
CA ASN A 176 0.45 -6.48 4.35
C ASN A 176 1.42 -6.74 3.19
N VAL A 177 2.48 -7.51 3.46
CA VAL A 177 3.47 -7.94 2.48
C VAL A 177 3.55 -9.46 2.52
N HIS A 178 3.17 -10.09 1.41
CA HIS A 178 3.35 -11.51 1.17
C HIS A 178 4.44 -11.72 0.10
N ALA A 179 5.62 -12.16 0.53
CA ALA A 179 6.79 -12.40 -0.28
C ALA A 179 7.35 -13.80 -0.04
N ILE A 180 7.82 -14.44 -1.11
CA ILE A 180 8.37 -15.80 -1.10
C ILE A 180 9.78 -15.76 -1.67
N ASP A 181 10.76 -16.20 -0.89
CA ASP A 181 12.13 -16.35 -1.38
C ASP A 181 12.23 -17.64 -2.20
N THR A 182 12.40 -17.52 -3.50
CA THR A 182 12.43 -18.64 -4.45
C THR A 182 13.86 -19.08 -4.80
N ARG A 183 14.87 -18.57 -4.07
CA ARG A 183 16.25 -19.06 -4.20
C ARG A 183 16.33 -20.47 -3.64
N GLU A 184 17.07 -21.33 -4.31
CA GLU A 184 17.34 -22.72 -3.91
C GLU A 184 16.13 -23.65 -3.68
N VAL A 185 14.91 -23.24 -4.04
CA VAL A 185 13.70 -24.09 -3.93
C VAL A 185 13.65 -25.16 -5.04
N GLN A 186 13.00 -26.29 -4.76
CA GLN A 186 12.87 -27.39 -5.74
C GLN A 186 11.99 -27.01 -6.94
N ASP A 187 10.89 -26.32 -6.69
CA ASP A 187 9.88 -25.95 -7.69
C ASP A 187 9.46 -24.50 -7.46
N LYS A 188 10.02 -23.57 -8.24
CA LYS A 188 9.73 -22.14 -8.10
C LYS A 188 8.26 -21.85 -8.32
N LEU A 189 7.66 -22.40 -9.38
CA LEU A 189 6.27 -22.12 -9.71
C LEU A 189 5.34 -22.67 -8.64
N GLY A 190 5.56 -23.92 -8.21
CA GLY A 190 4.77 -24.52 -7.14
C GLY A 190 4.87 -23.76 -5.82
N CYS A 191 6.03 -23.19 -5.47
CA CYS A 191 6.16 -22.30 -4.32
C CYS A 191 5.33 -21.03 -4.51
N THR A 192 5.44 -20.37 -5.67
CA THR A 192 4.68 -19.12 -5.93
C THR A 192 3.17 -19.32 -6.04
N GLU A 193 2.71 -20.53 -6.35
CA GLU A 193 1.31 -20.95 -6.35
C GLU A 193 0.85 -21.51 -5.00
N CYS A 194 1.72 -21.46 -3.98
CA CYS A 194 1.44 -21.92 -2.62
C CYS A 194 0.95 -23.38 -2.54
N ARG A 195 1.58 -24.29 -3.28
CA ARG A 195 1.22 -25.73 -3.24
C ARG A 195 1.53 -26.34 -1.89
N CYS A 196 0.54 -26.92 -1.23
CA CYS A 196 0.63 -27.35 0.16
C CYS A 196 1.69 -28.44 0.41
N ASP A 197 1.92 -29.32 -0.57
CA ASP A 197 2.91 -30.39 -0.50
C ASP A 197 4.36 -29.87 -0.48
N LEU A 198 4.62 -28.70 -1.09
CA LEU A 198 5.93 -28.06 -1.05
C LEU A 198 6.21 -27.33 0.26
N TYR A 199 5.18 -26.98 1.03
CA TYR A 199 5.32 -26.35 2.35
C TYR A 199 5.15 -27.33 3.51
N ASN A 200 4.76 -28.58 3.23
CA ASN A 200 4.46 -29.62 4.22
C ASN A 200 3.41 -29.16 5.26
N VAL A 201 2.37 -28.48 4.78
CA VAL A 201 1.31 -27.88 5.60
C VAL A 201 0.06 -28.76 5.59
N THR A 202 -0.55 -28.94 6.76
CA THR A 202 -1.80 -29.69 6.94
C THR A 202 -2.87 -28.91 7.71
N GLN A 203 -2.52 -27.74 8.23
CA GLN A 203 -3.39 -26.83 8.97
C GLN A 203 -3.15 -25.41 8.47
N ASP A 204 -4.18 -24.57 8.50
CA ASP A 204 -4.02 -23.15 8.18
C ASP A 204 -3.39 -22.35 9.33
N GLU A 205 -3.21 -21.05 9.12
CA GLU A 205 -2.62 -20.11 10.08
C GLU A 205 -3.40 -20.02 11.42
N ARG A 206 -4.68 -20.43 11.43
CA ARG A 206 -5.52 -20.49 12.63
C ARG A 206 -5.47 -21.87 13.31
N GLY A 207 -4.60 -22.77 12.84
CA GLY A 207 -4.49 -24.15 13.32
C GLY A 207 -5.65 -25.04 12.91
N GLN A 208 -6.49 -24.63 11.95
CA GLN A 208 -7.60 -25.45 11.48
C GLN A 208 -7.11 -26.42 10.40
N PRO A 209 -7.48 -27.71 10.47
CA PRO A 209 -7.14 -28.67 9.43
C PRO A 209 -7.54 -28.20 8.03
N LEU A 210 -6.64 -28.38 7.07
CA LEU A 210 -6.95 -28.16 5.66
C LEU A 210 -7.87 -29.27 5.16
N ASN A 211 -8.73 -28.93 4.20
CA ASN A 211 -9.48 -29.95 3.46
C ASN A 211 -8.46 -30.85 2.72
N PRO A 212 -8.57 -32.19 2.78
CA PRO A 212 -7.65 -33.09 2.07
C PRO A 212 -7.56 -32.84 0.56
N ASN A 213 -8.58 -32.23 -0.04
CA ASN A 213 -8.63 -31.88 -1.46
C ASN A 213 -8.11 -30.47 -1.76
N TYR A 214 -7.72 -29.68 -0.75
CA TYR A 214 -7.14 -28.35 -0.95
C TYR A 214 -5.66 -28.49 -1.30
N ARG A 215 -5.29 -28.25 -2.56
CA ARG A 215 -3.94 -28.55 -3.06
C ARG A 215 -2.99 -27.36 -2.98
N GLY A 216 -3.50 -26.14 -2.93
CA GLY A 216 -2.68 -24.94 -2.78
C GLY A 216 -3.48 -23.64 -2.73
N GLY A 217 -2.78 -22.57 -2.35
CA GLY A 217 -3.30 -21.20 -2.22
C GLY A 217 -3.04 -20.58 -0.85
N LEU A 218 -3.75 -19.50 -0.53
CA LEU A 218 -3.57 -18.65 0.68
C LEU A 218 -3.36 -19.42 1.99
N ARG A 219 -3.96 -20.61 2.16
CA ARG A 219 -3.87 -21.37 3.42
C ARG A 219 -2.59 -22.20 3.56
N CYS A 220 -1.71 -22.21 2.56
CA CYS A 220 -0.53 -23.09 2.50
C CYS A 220 0.82 -22.37 2.51
N CYS A 221 0.81 -21.03 2.48
CA CYS A 221 2.00 -20.18 2.49
C CYS A 221 1.83 -19.00 3.46
N HIS A 222 1.35 -19.26 4.68
CA HIS A 222 1.30 -18.25 5.74
C HIS A 222 2.70 -17.90 6.27
N ASP A 223 2.78 -16.91 7.17
CA ASP A 223 4.06 -16.37 7.64
C ASP A 223 4.95 -17.47 8.25
N HIS A 224 6.26 -17.28 8.16
CA HIS A 224 7.30 -18.16 8.71
C HIS A 224 7.41 -19.56 8.11
N LEU A 225 6.61 -19.92 7.12
CA LEU A 225 6.80 -21.17 6.39
C LEU A 225 8.03 -21.14 5.49
N GLN A 226 8.45 -22.32 5.05
CA GLN A 226 9.55 -22.49 4.12
C GLN A 226 9.15 -23.49 3.03
N CYS A 227 9.23 -23.05 1.78
CA CYS A 227 9.06 -23.92 0.63
C CYS A 227 10.24 -24.89 0.52
N LYS A 228 9.95 -26.11 0.07
CA LYS A 228 10.92 -27.20 -0.03
C LYS A 228 12.17 -26.80 -0.84
N LEU A 229 13.33 -26.95 -0.21
CA LEU A 229 14.64 -26.65 -0.79
C LEU A 229 15.21 -27.84 -1.57
N LYS A 230 16.07 -27.57 -2.55
CA LYS A 230 16.91 -28.59 -3.18
C LYS A 230 17.82 -29.25 -2.14
N GLU A 231 18.22 -30.49 -2.41
CA GLU A 231 19.09 -31.23 -1.49
C GLU A 231 20.47 -30.55 -1.41
N GLY A 232 20.99 -30.36 -0.19
CA GLY A 232 22.26 -29.70 0.04
C GLY A 232 22.25 -28.17 -0.13
N SER A 233 21.07 -27.55 -0.25
CA SER A 233 20.95 -26.09 -0.33
C SER A 233 21.41 -25.43 0.97
N GLU A 234 22.39 -24.54 0.83
CA GLU A 234 22.73 -23.54 1.83
C GLU A 234 22.51 -22.15 1.21
N GLY A 235 22.10 -21.18 2.02
CA GLY A 235 22.00 -19.82 1.54
C GLY A 235 21.93 -18.81 2.67
N THR A 236 22.39 -17.60 2.35
CA THR A 236 22.40 -16.50 3.30
C THR A 236 21.05 -15.82 3.35
N THR A 237 20.72 -15.35 4.54
CA THR A 237 19.60 -14.43 4.70
C THR A 237 19.93 -13.08 4.07
N ARG A 238 18.88 -12.35 3.67
CA ARG A 238 18.97 -10.97 3.21
C ARG A 238 17.89 -10.13 3.87
N ALA A 239 18.24 -8.88 4.13
CA ALA A 239 17.31 -7.87 4.60
C ALA A 239 16.67 -7.16 3.40
N LEU A 240 15.35 -7.06 3.43
CA LEU A 240 14.53 -6.51 2.37
C LEU A 240 13.51 -5.52 2.95
N TYR A 241 12.99 -4.68 2.06
CA TYR A 241 11.99 -3.68 2.36
C TYR A 241 10.97 -3.63 1.24
N MET A 242 9.72 -3.31 1.57
CA MET A 242 8.75 -2.84 0.59
C MET A 242 8.97 -1.34 0.43
N LYS A 243 9.36 -0.90 -0.77
CA LYS A 243 9.48 0.51 -1.12
C LYS A 243 8.22 0.93 -1.86
N PHE A 244 7.61 2.03 -1.45
CA PHE A 244 6.46 2.60 -2.14
C PHE A 244 6.64 4.09 -2.41
N THR A 245 6.27 4.48 -3.63
CA THR A 245 6.29 5.86 -4.12
C THR A 245 4.86 6.31 -4.32
N VAL A 246 4.47 7.36 -3.60
CA VAL A 246 3.12 7.90 -3.65
C VAL A 246 3.18 9.29 -4.28
N LYS A 247 2.27 9.56 -5.22
CA LYS A 247 2.06 10.90 -5.78
C LYS A 247 0.68 11.40 -5.39
N TRP A 248 0.58 12.67 -5.00
CA TRP A 248 -0.69 13.28 -4.59
C TRP A 248 -0.72 14.78 -4.82
N VAL A 249 -1.92 15.35 -4.79
CA VAL A 249 -2.15 16.80 -4.73
C VAL A 249 -2.93 17.14 -3.47
N GLU A 250 -2.83 18.39 -3.01
CA GLU A 250 -3.69 18.88 -1.92
C GLU A 250 -5.15 18.84 -2.35
N TRP A 251 -6.04 18.45 -1.44
CA TRP A 251 -7.46 18.39 -1.76
C TRP A 251 -8.01 19.78 -2.06
N SER A 252 -8.87 19.86 -3.08
CA SER A 252 -9.57 21.09 -3.45
C SER A 252 -10.92 20.74 -4.08
N SER A 253 -11.81 21.72 -4.17
CA SER A 253 -13.11 21.57 -4.85
C SER A 253 -13.01 21.27 -6.35
N SER A 254 -11.81 21.38 -6.93
CA SER A 254 -11.56 21.01 -8.34
C SER A 254 -11.26 19.53 -8.56
N VAL A 255 -10.96 18.77 -7.49
CA VAL A 255 -10.73 17.33 -7.56
C VAL A 255 -12.08 16.61 -7.56
N VAL A 256 -12.20 15.62 -8.45
CA VAL A 256 -13.36 14.71 -8.47
C VAL A 256 -12.99 13.43 -7.72
N PRO A 257 -13.62 13.12 -6.56
CA PRO A 257 -13.35 11.88 -5.85
C PRO A 257 -13.72 10.67 -6.70
N VAL A 258 -12.96 9.58 -6.53
CA VAL A 258 -13.30 8.27 -7.10
C VAL A 258 -13.53 7.24 -6.02
N ARG A 259 -14.45 6.32 -6.30
CA ARG A 259 -14.66 5.10 -5.53
C ARG A 259 -13.81 3.98 -6.11
N ILE A 260 -13.30 3.14 -5.22
CA ILE A 260 -12.54 1.94 -5.56
C ILE A 260 -13.47 0.73 -5.47
N TYR A 261 -13.52 -0.07 -6.53
CA TYR A 261 -14.16 -1.37 -6.53
C TYR A 261 -13.16 -2.44 -6.94
N ILE A 262 -13.14 -3.55 -6.21
CA ILE A 262 -12.39 -4.77 -6.56
C ILE A 262 -13.40 -5.90 -6.71
N PHE A 263 -13.44 -6.47 -7.91
CA PHE A 263 -14.28 -7.63 -8.25
C PHE A 263 -13.46 -8.90 -8.24
N ASP A 264 -14.09 -10.01 -7.87
CA ASP A 264 -13.48 -11.33 -7.77
C ASP A 264 -14.25 -12.32 -8.65
N VAL A 265 -13.56 -13.03 -9.54
CA VAL A 265 -14.16 -14.02 -10.44
C VAL A 265 -14.67 -15.27 -9.70
N THR A 266 -14.34 -15.42 -8.42
CA THR A 266 -14.84 -16.47 -7.55
C THR A 266 -16.09 -16.06 -6.78
N ASP A 267 -16.51 -14.78 -6.85
CA ASP A 267 -17.66 -14.28 -6.12
C ASP A 267 -18.93 -15.07 -6.48
N THR A 268 -19.56 -15.60 -5.43
CA THR A 268 -20.92 -16.10 -5.49
C THR A 268 -21.79 -15.27 -4.56
N TRP A 269 -22.78 -14.59 -5.13
CA TRP A 269 -23.64 -13.70 -4.36
C TRP A 269 -25.12 -14.11 -4.46
N ARG A 270 -25.90 -13.72 -3.46
CA ARG A 270 -27.34 -13.96 -3.42
C ARG A 270 -28.09 -12.65 -3.30
N LYS A 271 -29.10 -12.48 -4.17
CA LYS A 271 -30.02 -11.34 -4.14
C LYS A 271 -31.06 -11.55 -3.05
N GLU A 272 -30.68 -11.23 -1.81
CA GLU A 272 -31.58 -11.17 -0.65
C GLU A 272 -31.76 -9.70 -0.23
N ASN A 273 -32.54 -9.43 0.84
CA ASN A 273 -32.74 -8.06 1.35
C ASN A 273 -31.41 -7.37 1.71
N ASN A 274 -30.40 -8.15 2.07
CA ASN A 274 -29.00 -7.73 2.18
C ASN A 274 -28.18 -8.63 1.24
N PRO A 275 -27.63 -8.11 0.13
CA PRO A 275 -26.76 -8.89 -0.74
C PRO A 275 -25.56 -9.45 0.05
N VAL A 276 -25.38 -10.76 0.00
CA VAL A 276 -24.22 -11.44 0.60
C VAL A 276 -23.33 -11.94 -0.52
N HIS A 277 -22.09 -11.50 -0.54
CA HIS A 277 -21.04 -11.91 -1.46
C HIS A 277 -20.12 -12.93 -0.80
N HIS A 278 -19.69 -13.94 -1.56
CA HIS A 278 -18.76 -14.97 -1.09
C HIS A 278 -17.57 -15.00 -2.06
N CYS A 279 -16.62 -14.11 -1.81
CA CYS A 279 -15.38 -14.00 -2.57
C CYS A 279 -14.34 -14.93 -1.95
N LEU A 280 -13.77 -15.83 -2.75
CA LEU A 280 -12.77 -16.81 -2.31
C LEU A 280 -11.33 -16.34 -2.59
N VAL A 281 -11.16 -15.24 -3.35
CA VAL A 281 -9.91 -14.60 -3.79
C VAL A 281 -9.11 -15.45 -4.79
N GLU A 282 -8.93 -16.74 -4.48
CA GLU A 282 -8.15 -17.68 -5.27
C GLU A 282 -8.97 -18.90 -5.68
N TYR A 283 -8.56 -19.53 -6.78
CA TYR A 283 -9.12 -20.79 -7.26
C TYR A 283 -8.06 -21.66 -7.93
N GLU A 284 -8.42 -22.91 -8.22
CA GLU A 284 -7.58 -23.89 -8.91
C GLU A 284 -7.96 -23.97 -10.40
N VAL A 285 -6.96 -24.23 -11.26
CA VAL A 285 -7.15 -24.48 -12.69
C VAL A 285 -6.64 -25.87 -13.02
N GLU A 286 -7.56 -26.75 -13.42
CA GLU A 286 -7.27 -28.14 -13.77
C GLU A 286 -6.62 -28.25 -15.17
N PRO A 287 -5.62 -29.12 -15.37
CA PRO A 287 -4.94 -29.25 -16.65
C PRO A 287 -5.87 -29.79 -17.75
N CYS A 288 -5.62 -29.42 -19.00
CA CYS A 288 -6.28 -29.96 -20.20
C CYS A 288 -5.62 -31.28 -20.67
N ASN A 289 -6.28 -31.98 -21.60
CA ASN A 289 -5.65 -33.07 -22.34
C ASN A 289 -4.82 -32.50 -23.52
N SER A 290 -3.77 -33.22 -23.94
CA SER A 290 -2.93 -32.80 -25.07
C SER A 290 -3.73 -32.72 -26.38
N GLY A 291 -3.68 -31.57 -27.06
CA GLY A 291 -4.30 -31.35 -28.38
C GLY A 291 -5.62 -30.55 -28.37
N GLU A 292 -6.08 -30.11 -27.21
CA GLU A 292 -7.25 -29.23 -27.05
C GLU A 292 -6.87 -27.75 -26.95
N ASP A 293 -7.84 -26.84 -27.10
CA ASP A 293 -7.69 -25.45 -26.66
C ASP A 293 -7.58 -25.43 -25.13
N CYS A 294 -6.35 -25.25 -24.65
CA CYS A 294 -6.00 -25.30 -23.23
C CYS A 294 -6.20 -23.95 -22.54
N THR A 295 -7.33 -23.31 -22.78
CA THR A 295 -7.75 -22.09 -22.10
C THR A 295 -8.84 -22.41 -21.08
N HIS A 296 -8.60 -22.11 -19.81
CA HIS A 296 -9.61 -22.13 -18.76
C HIS A 296 -10.27 -20.76 -18.67
N ILE A 297 -11.60 -20.71 -18.74
CA ILE A 297 -12.40 -19.50 -18.63
C ILE A 297 -13.25 -19.60 -17.37
N LYS A 298 -13.07 -18.64 -16.44
CA LYS A 298 -13.94 -18.48 -15.28
C LYS A 298 -14.69 -17.16 -15.39
N ARG A 299 -15.99 -17.17 -15.07
CA ARG A 299 -16.82 -15.97 -15.04
C ARG A 299 -17.56 -15.84 -13.72
N ALA A 300 -17.68 -14.61 -13.23
CA ALA A 300 -18.62 -14.22 -12.19
C ALA A 300 -19.43 -13.01 -12.67
N THR A 301 -20.62 -12.83 -12.12
CA THR A 301 -21.44 -11.66 -12.41
C THR A 301 -21.99 -11.12 -11.12
N SER A 302 -21.71 -9.86 -10.82
CA SER A 302 -22.15 -9.19 -9.59
C SER A 302 -22.58 -7.75 -9.87
N PRO A 303 -23.56 -7.22 -9.11
CA PRO A 303 -24.03 -5.87 -9.30
C PRO A 303 -22.98 -4.88 -8.77
N ILE A 304 -22.78 -3.77 -9.47
CA ILE A 304 -22.07 -2.64 -8.90
C ILE A 304 -22.98 -1.92 -7.87
N PRO A 305 -22.59 -1.76 -6.60
CA PRO A 305 -23.43 -1.12 -5.59
C PRO A 305 -23.89 0.29 -5.94
N LYS A 306 -22.98 1.10 -6.50
CA LYS A 306 -23.25 2.46 -6.96
C LYS A 306 -22.49 2.69 -8.27
N GLY A 307 -23.24 2.98 -9.33
CA GLY A 307 -22.74 3.26 -10.67
C GLY A 307 -22.00 4.58 -10.77
N GLY A 308 -21.68 4.99 -11.98
CA GLY A 308 -20.88 6.18 -12.26
C GLY A 308 -20.02 5.98 -13.51
N HIS A 309 -19.00 6.82 -13.69
CA HIS A 309 -18.12 6.80 -14.84
C HIS A 309 -16.84 6.02 -14.53
N VAL A 310 -16.50 5.03 -15.37
CA VAL A 310 -15.24 4.30 -15.28
C VAL A 310 -14.12 5.19 -15.80
N ILE A 311 -13.12 5.47 -14.96
CA ILE A 311 -11.97 6.32 -15.31
C ILE A 311 -10.65 5.55 -15.36
N TYR A 312 -10.64 4.38 -14.71
CA TYR A 312 -9.49 3.47 -14.65
C TYR A 312 -10.01 2.06 -14.43
N ALA A 313 -9.42 1.08 -15.10
CA ALA A 313 -9.74 -0.33 -14.89
C ALA A 313 -8.52 -1.20 -15.21
N VAL A 314 -8.24 -2.19 -14.36
CA VAL A 314 -7.14 -3.15 -14.57
C VAL A 314 -7.45 -4.48 -13.91
N ALA A 315 -6.98 -5.58 -14.50
CA ALA A 315 -7.07 -6.88 -13.86
C ALA A 315 -5.81 -7.22 -13.06
N HIS A 316 -5.94 -8.19 -12.16
CA HIS A 316 -4.83 -8.87 -11.52
C HIS A 316 -4.96 -10.37 -11.73
N GLN A 317 -3.85 -10.98 -12.11
CA GLN A 317 -3.71 -12.41 -12.37
C GLN A 317 -2.32 -12.88 -11.93
N HIS A 318 -2.23 -14.14 -11.52
CA HIS A 318 -0.98 -14.84 -11.28
C HIS A 318 -0.44 -15.48 -12.55
N SER A 319 0.80 -15.96 -12.50
CA SER A 319 1.44 -16.71 -13.59
C SER A 319 0.53 -17.82 -14.13
N GLY A 320 0.45 -17.92 -15.46
CA GLY A 320 -0.54 -18.75 -16.14
C GLY A 320 -1.74 -17.95 -16.64
N GLY A 321 -1.96 -16.73 -16.18
CA GLY A 321 -3.00 -15.84 -16.69
C GLY A 321 -2.78 -15.48 -18.17
N ASN A 322 -3.87 -15.49 -18.94
CA ASN A 322 -3.91 -15.13 -20.36
C ASN A 322 -4.63 -13.80 -20.63
N GLY A 323 -5.14 -13.15 -19.59
CA GLY A 323 -5.97 -11.95 -19.69
C GLY A 323 -7.28 -12.08 -18.94
N SER A 324 -7.90 -10.94 -18.72
CA SER A 324 -9.16 -10.80 -18.01
C SER A 324 -9.95 -9.66 -18.64
N ALA A 325 -11.27 -9.75 -18.59
CA ALA A 325 -12.15 -8.74 -19.17
C ALA A 325 -13.36 -8.48 -18.27
N LEU A 326 -13.79 -7.22 -18.25
CA LEU A 326 -14.98 -6.77 -17.54
C LEU A 326 -16.01 -6.31 -18.57
N TYR A 327 -17.25 -6.79 -18.42
CA TYR A 327 -18.36 -6.51 -19.30
C TYR A 327 -19.53 -5.90 -18.53
N GLY A 328 -20.27 -5.00 -19.19
CA GLY A 328 -21.54 -4.48 -18.69
C GLY A 328 -22.68 -5.47 -18.90
N GLU A 329 -23.85 -5.15 -18.33
CA GLU A 329 -25.03 -6.03 -18.36
C GLU A 329 -25.53 -6.32 -19.79
N ASP A 330 -25.34 -5.37 -20.70
CA ASP A 330 -25.66 -5.47 -22.13
C ASP A 330 -24.59 -6.22 -22.96
N GLY A 331 -23.56 -6.75 -22.30
CA GLY A 331 -22.43 -7.44 -22.93
C GLY A 331 -21.38 -6.51 -23.53
N ARG A 332 -21.49 -5.18 -23.33
CA ARG A 332 -20.45 -4.24 -23.79
C ARG A 332 -19.13 -4.49 -23.05
N LEU A 333 -18.03 -4.44 -23.78
CA LEU A 333 -16.71 -4.49 -23.16
C LEU A 333 -16.44 -3.18 -22.43
N ILE A 334 -16.23 -3.25 -21.11
CA ILE A 334 -15.79 -2.11 -20.29
C ILE A 334 -14.27 -1.99 -20.36
N CYS A 335 -13.56 -3.10 -20.14
CA CYS A 335 -12.11 -3.14 -20.20
C CYS A 335 -11.62 -4.57 -20.47
N ALA A 336 -10.63 -4.72 -21.35
CA ALA A 336 -9.83 -5.92 -21.48
C ALA A 336 -8.42 -5.62 -20.95
N SER A 337 -7.97 -6.41 -19.99
CA SER A 337 -6.67 -6.27 -19.33
C SER A 337 -5.82 -7.49 -19.61
N VAL A 338 -4.66 -7.30 -20.24
CA VAL A 338 -3.80 -8.34 -20.79
C VAL A 338 -2.47 -8.35 -20.04
N PRO A 339 -1.97 -9.53 -19.62
CA PRO A 339 -0.68 -9.64 -18.94
C PRO A 339 0.49 -9.38 -19.86
N THR A 340 1.50 -8.70 -19.31
CA THR A 340 2.84 -8.60 -19.89
C THR A 340 3.75 -9.57 -19.16
N TYR A 341 4.25 -10.58 -19.88
CA TYR A 341 5.25 -11.49 -19.35
C TYR A 341 6.66 -10.97 -19.61
N GLY A 342 7.54 -11.12 -18.62
CA GLY A 342 8.96 -10.79 -18.79
C GLY A 342 9.66 -11.73 -19.77
N THR A 343 10.83 -11.32 -20.26
CA THR A 343 11.66 -12.10 -21.20
C THR A 343 13.13 -12.19 -20.81
N GLY A 344 13.52 -11.56 -19.69
CA GLY A 344 14.88 -11.43 -19.19
C GLY A 344 15.02 -11.89 -17.74
N THR A 345 15.97 -11.33 -17.02
CA THR A 345 16.29 -11.68 -15.62
C THR A 345 16.36 -10.47 -14.70
N GLU A 346 16.33 -9.28 -15.27
CA GLU A 346 16.37 -8.00 -14.58
C GLU A 346 15.04 -7.69 -13.89
N PRO A 347 15.06 -6.92 -12.77
CA PRO A 347 13.85 -6.52 -12.06
C PRO A 347 12.81 -5.87 -12.97
N GLY A 348 11.60 -6.44 -13.01
CA GLY A 348 10.50 -5.97 -13.84
C GLY A 348 10.50 -6.51 -15.28
N ASN A 349 11.38 -7.45 -15.63
CA ASN A 349 11.35 -8.16 -16.91
C ASN A 349 11.61 -9.65 -16.79
N GLU A 350 11.34 -10.25 -15.64
CA GLU A 350 11.68 -11.64 -15.33
C GLU A 350 10.87 -12.65 -16.16
N ALA A 351 11.58 -13.52 -16.90
CA ALA A 351 10.98 -14.52 -17.76
C ALA A 351 10.08 -15.49 -16.97
N GLY A 352 8.87 -15.72 -17.49
CA GLY A 352 7.87 -16.61 -16.86
C GLY A 352 7.05 -15.97 -15.74
N TYR A 353 7.26 -14.68 -15.45
CA TYR A 353 6.47 -13.90 -14.50
C TYR A 353 5.63 -12.86 -15.22
N ILE A 354 4.43 -12.59 -14.70
CA ILE A 354 3.65 -11.42 -15.07
C ILE A 354 4.32 -10.21 -14.41
N VAL A 355 4.83 -9.29 -15.22
CA VAL A 355 5.54 -8.10 -14.76
C VAL A 355 4.73 -6.81 -14.94
N GLY A 356 3.55 -6.92 -15.55
CA GLY A 356 2.62 -5.83 -15.83
C GLY A 356 1.28 -6.32 -16.34
N MET A 357 0.26 -5.49 -16.22
CA MET A 357 -1.07 -5.67 -16.80
C MET A 357 -1.44 -4.43 -17.61
N SER A 358 -2.14 -4.61 -18.74
CA SER A 358 -2.63 -3.45 -19.50
C SER A 358 -3.78 -2.77 -18.75
N THR A 359 -3.63 -1.47 -18.53
CA THR A 359 -4.62 -0.62 -17.87
C THR A 359 -5.54 0.02 -18.91
N CYS A 360 -6.84 0.07 -18.64
CA CYS A 360 -7.81 0.84 -19.43
C CYS A 360 -8.01 2.23 -18.83
N TYR A 361 -7.94 3.25 -19.69
CA TYR A 361 -8.30 4.63 -19.40
C TYR A 361 -9.39 5.06 -20.37
N PRO A 362 -10.68 4.79 -20.07
CA PRO A 362 -11.76 5.23 -20.94
C PRO A 362 -11.79 6.75 -21.06
N GLU A 363 -12.21 7.25 -22.23
CA GLU A 363 -12.48 8.68 -22.38
C GLU A 363 -13.54 9.12 -21.36
N PRO A 364 -13.37 10.26 -20.68
CA PRO A 364 -14.33 10.73 -19.68
C PRO A 364 -15.77 10.72 -20.20
N GLY A 365 -16.66 10.06 -19.45
CA GLY A 365 -18.08 9.93 -19.81
C GLY A 365 -18.41 8.82 -20.81
N SER A 366 -17.43 8.20 -21.48
CA SER A 366 -17.68 7.17 -22.51
C SER A 366 -18.20 5.85 -21.95
N VAL A 367 -17.80 5.50 -20.72
CA VAL A 367 -18.23 4.29 -20.02
C VAL A 367 -18.95 4.69 -18.74
N ALA A 368 -20.28 4.75 -18.80
CA ALA A 368 -21.15 5.04 -17.67
C ALA A 368 -21.88 3.76 -17.22
N LEU A 369 -21.87 3.49 -15.92
CA LEU A 369 -22.52 2.37 -15.27
C LEU A 369 -23.73 2.87 -14.46
N SER A 370 -24.82 2.12 -14.46
CA SER A 370 -25.99 2.41 -13.63
C SER A 370 -25.85 1.82 -12.23
N ASP A 371 -26.54 2.40 -11.24
CA ASP A 371 -26.64 1.81 -9.90
C ASP A 371 -27.25 0.41 -10.00
N GLY A 372 -26.56 -0.59 -9.43
CA GLY A 372 -26.98 -1.98 -9.48
C GLY A 372 -26.77 -2.68 -10.82
N GLU A 373 -26.12 -2.05 -11.81
CA GLU A 373 -25.81 -2.70 -13.09
C GLU A 373 -24.97 -3.96 -12.87
N MET A 374 -25.35 -5.04 -13.55
CA MET A 374 -24.67 -6.32 -13.44
C MET A 374 -23.39 -6.30 -14.28
N LEU A 375 -22.24 -6.49 -13.63
CA LEU A 375 -20.95 -6.57 -14.31
C LEU A 375 -20.51 -8.02 -14.39
N THR A 376 -20.13 -8.48 -15.57
CA THR A 376 -19.55 -9.80 -15.77
C THR A 376 -18.04 -9.70 -15.84
N LEU A 377 -17.36 -10.31 -14.86
CA LEU A 377 -15.92 -10.50 -14.84
C LEU A 377 -15.58 -11.85 -15.46
N GLU A 378 -14.71 -11.85 -16.47
CA GLU A 378 -14.11 -13.04 -17.07
C GLU A 378 -12.60 -13.08 -16.80
N SER A 379 -12.08 -14.21 -16.33
CA SER A 379 -10.66 -14.45 -16.16
C SER A 379 -10.23 -15.68 -16.96
N ASN A 380 -9.21 -15.51 -17.80
CA ASN A 380 -8.69 -16.54 -18.68
C ASN A 380 -7.30 -16.98 -18.22
N TYR A 381 -7.10 -18.29 -18.13
CA TYR A 381 -5.84 -18.91 -17.73
C TYR A 381 -5.42 -20.00 -18.71
N SER A 382 -4.12 -20.16 -18.92
CA SER A 382 -3.59 -21.39 -19.48
C SER A 382 -3.88 -22.54 -18.53
N ARG A 383 -4.36 -23.64 -19.08
CA ARG A 383 -4.50 -24.92 -18.38
C ARG A 383 -3.64 -26.00 -19.01
N THR A 384 -2.55 -25.63 -19.69
CA THR A 384 -1.56 -26.61 -20.18
C THR A 384 -0.92 -27.41 -19.04
N GLN A 385 -1.00 -26.90 -17.82
CA GLN A 385 -0.60 -27.55 -16.59
C GLN A 385 -1.59 -27.17 -15.48
N PHE A 386 -1.48 -27.86 -14.35
CA PHE A 386 -2.26 -27.55 -13.15
C PHE A 386 -1.74 -26.27 -12.49
N HIS A 387 -2.65 -25.41 -12.05
CA HIS A 387 -2.33 -24.22 -11.25
C HIS A 387 -3.15 -24.20 -9.95
N THR A 388 -2.52 -23.87 -8.83
CA THR A 388 -3.19 -23.59 -7.55
C THR A 388 -3.09 -22.11 -7.22
N GLY A 389 -4.01 -21.62 -6.39
CA GLY A 389 -3.90 -20.27 -5.85
C GLY A 389 -3.90 -19.17 -6.91
N VAL A 390 -4.56 -19.37 -8.06
CA VAL A 390 -4.63 -18.32 -9.08
C VAL A 390 -5.70 -17.30 -8.74
N MET A 391 -5.45 -16.03 -9.06
CA MET A 391 -6.41 -14.95 -8.83
C MET A 391 -7.08 -14.48 -10.12
N GLY A 392 -8.30 -13.99 -10.03
CA GLY A 392 -8.99 -13.34 -11.13
C GLY A 392 -9.70 -12.10 -10.61
N LEU A 393 -8.92 -11.06 -10.30
CA LEU A 393 -9.45 -9.84 -9.72
C LEU A 393 -9.53 -8.73 -10.77
N PHE A 394 -10.44 -7.78 -10.57
CA PHE A 394 -10.56 -6.59 -11.42
C PHE A 394 -10.75 -5.35 -10.56
N TYR A 395 -9.80 -4.43 -10.62
CA TYR A 395 -9.78 -3.17 -9.90
C TYR A 395 -10.29 -2.06 -10.83
N ILE A 396 -11.31 -1.32 -10.40
CA ILE A 396 -11.83 -0.17 -11.15
C ILE A 396 -11.99 1.06 -10.27
N LEU A 397 -11.79 2.23 -10.88
CA LEU A 397 -12.09 3.53 -10.28
C LEU A 397 -13.33 4.11 -10.95
N ILE A 398 -14.29 4.52 -10.11
CA ILE A 398 -15.58 5.09 -10.53
C ILE A 398 -15.72 6.51 -10.00
N ALA A 399 -15.96 7.45 -10.90
CA ALA A 399 -16.30 8.83 -10.56
C ALA A 399 -17.83 9.06 -10.64
N ASP A 400 -18.40 9.84 -9.73
CA ASP A 400 -19.82 10.22 -9.81
C ASP A 400 -20.12 11.14 -11.00
N HIS A 401 -19.14 11.91 -11.45
CA HIS A 401 -19.27 12.88 -12.53
C HIS A 401 -18.11 12.76 -13.53
N PRO A 402 -18.34 12.96 -14.83
CA PRO A 402 -17.33 12.80 -15.86
C PRO A 402 -16.43 14.04 -16.02
N GLU A 403 -16.78 15.18 -15.41
CA GLU A 403 -16.05 16.44 -15.59
C GLU A 403 -15.74 17.13 -14.27
N ARG A 404 -14.80 18.10 -14.31
CA ARG A 404 -14.60 19.05 -13.20
C ARG A 404 -15.93 19.74 -12.90
N PRO A 405 -16.29 19.97 -11.62
CA PRO A 405 -17.38 20.87 -11.30
C PRO A 405 -17.10 22.23 -11.97
N LEU A 406 -17.92 22.62 -12.94
CA LEU A 406 -17.86 23.97 -13.50
C LEU A 406 -18.17 24.93 -12.35
N HIS A 407 -17.18 25.71 -11.92
CA HIS A 407 -17.43 26.82 -11.02
C HIS A 407 -18.45 27.75 -11.70
N THR A 408 -19.70 27.72 -11.22
CA THR A 408 -20.63 28.82 -11.48
C THR A 408 -20.06 30.05 -10.80
N ASN A 409 -19.46 30.94 -11.59
CA ASN A 409 -19.12 32.29 -11.17
C ASN A 409 -20.36 32.97 -10.60
N HIS A 410 -20.40 33.22 -9.29
CA HIS A 410 -20.91 34.43 -8.66
C HIS A 410 -20.87 34.29 -7.13
N VAL A 411 -19.81 34.81 -6.50
CA VAL A 411 -19.93 35.84 -5.44
C VAL A 411 -18.68 36.70 -5.50
N GLN A 412 -18.87 37.95 -5.92
CA GLN A 412 -17.89 39.01 -5.80
C GLN A 412 -17.88 39.46 -4.33
N GLY A 413 -16.77 39.23 -3.61
CA GLY A 413 -16.69 39.57 -2.19
C GLY A 413 -15.31 39.43 -1.58
N GLN A 414 -14.58 40.56 -1.55
CA GLN A 414 -13.42 40.88 -0.72
C GLN A 414 -12.10 40.13 -0.96
N THR A 415 -11.28 40.76 -1.79
CA THR A 415 -9.82 40.66 -1.81
C THR A 415 -9.25 40.90 -0.40
N THR A 416 -8.89 39.84 0.31
CA THR A 416 -7.93 39.92 1.41
C THR A 416 -6.55 40.16 0.81
N ARG A 417 -5.88 41.22 1.28
CA ARG A 417 -4.55 41.61 0.82
C ARG A 417 -3.53 40.50 1.15
N PRO A 418 -2.53 40.24 0.30
CA PRO A 418 -1.41 39.37 0.65
C PRO A 418 -0.63 39.99 1.82
N PHE A 419 -0.30 39.18 2.81
CA PHE A 419 0.63 39.53 3.88
C PHE A 419 2.02 39.76 3.26
N GLU A 420 2.57 40.98 3.39
CA GLU A 420 3.95 41.27 3.00
C GLU A 420 4.95 40.77 4.06
N PRO A 421 6.18 40.37 3.68
CA PRO A 421 7.19 39.82 4.58
C PRO A 421 7.90 40.90 5.44
N LEU A 422 7.21 41.98 5.80
CA LEU A 422 7.77 43.08 6.60
C LEU A 422 7.30 43.09 8.07
N ASP A 423 6.34 42.23 8.45
CA ASP A 423 5.76 42.21 9.80
C ASP A 423 6.49 41.30 10.81
N LEU A 424 7.59 40.64 10.41
CA LEU A 424 8.42 39.79 11.29
C LEU A 424 9.67 40.48 11.86
N VAL A 425 10.00 41.69 11.39
CA VAL A 425 11.20 42.42 11.82
C VAL A 425 11.15 42.90 13.28
N PRO A 426 10.01 43.37 13.86
CA PRO A 426 10.03 43.86 15.25
C PRO A 426 10.12 42.73 16.29
N MET A 427 9.75 41.48 15.96
CA MET A 427 9.77 40.34 16.89
C MET A 427 11.17 39.73 17.06
N ILE A 428 12.01 39.77 16.02
CA ILE A 428 13.41 39.31 16.10
C ILE A 428 14.26 40.29 16.93
N GLY A 429 13.98 41.60 16.82
CA GLY A 429 14.66 42.63 17.63
C GLY A 429 14.38 42.49 19.13
N LEU A 430 13.13 42.15 19.51
CA LEU A 430 12.74 41.95 20.91
C LEU A 430 13.41 40.71 21.54
N LEU A 431 13.53 39.60 20.79
CA LEU A 431 14.23 38.40 21.28
C LEU A 431 15.74 38.64 21.46
N GLY A 432 16.37 39.39 20.56
CA GLY A 432 17.79 39.76 20.67
C GLY A 432 18.10 40.60 21.92
N LEU A 433 17.23 41.55 22.27
CA LEU A 433 17.40 42.39 23.46
C LEU A 433 17.24 41.60 24.77
N VAL A 434 16.33 40.62 24.82
CA VAL A 434 16.14 39.76 25.99
C VAL A 434 17.37 38.86 26.23
N VAL A 435 17.97 38.32 25.17
CA VAL A 435 19.19 37.50 25.28
C VAL A 435 20.40 38.33 25.74
N ILE A 436 20.54 39.57 25.25
CA ILE A 436 21.62 40.47 25.68
C ILE A 436 21.45 40.89 27.15
N ALA A 437 20.23 41.20 27.59
CA ALA A 437 19.95 41.52 28.99
C ALA A 437 20.23 40.32 29.91
N ALA A 438 19.83 39.11 29.53
CA ALA A 438 20.10 37.89 30.29
C ALA A 438 21.60 37.59 30.38
N ALA A 439 22.33 37.76 29.27
CA ALA A 439 23.79 37.59 29.25
C ALA A 439 24.51 38.65 30.10
N GLY A 440 24.04 39.91 30.09
CA GLY A 440 24.56 40.99 30.93
C GLY A 440 24.35 40.73 32.42
N ILE A 441 23.16 40.24 32.81
CA ILE A 441 22.85 39.89 34.20
C ILE A 441 23.69 38.67 34.65
N ALA A 442 23.86 37.67 33.80
CA ALA A 442 24.69 36.50 34.10
C ALA A 442 26.18 36.86 34.23
N TYR A 443 26.68 37.75 33.37
CA TYR A 443 28.05 38.27 33.43
C TYR A 443 28.28 39.14 34.69
N HIS A 444 27.33 40.02 35.02
CA HIS A 444 27.41 40.85 36.22
C HIS A 444 27.35 40.01 37.51
N ARG A 445 26.49 38.97 37.56
CA ARG A 445 26.44 38.04 38.70
C ARG A 445 27.73 37.21 38.85
N ARG A 446 28.37 36.81 37.75
CA ARG A 446 29.68 36.12 37.80
C ARG A 446 30.82 37.03 38.23
N ARG A 447 30.80 38.32 37.87
CA ARG A 447 31.86 39.27 38.22
C ARG A 447 31.85 39.69 39.69
N PHE A 448 30.68 39.73 40.32
CA PHE A 448 30.52 40.14 41.73
C PHE A 448 30.49 38.99 42.75
N GLN A 449 30.71 37.74 42.32
CA GLN A 449 30.90 36.60 43.25
C GLN A 449 32.38 36.27 43.50
N THR A 450 33.32 37.01 42.91
CA THR A 450 34.76 36.77 43.03
C THR A 450 35.53 37.75 43.91
N GLU A 451 34.88 38.74 44.51
CA GLU A 451 35.54 39.70 45.41
C GLU A 451 34.67 39.95 46.65
N ASP A 452 34.75 39.06 47.63
CA ASP A 452 34.52 39.39 49.04
C ASP A 452 35.27 38.36 49.91
N GLY A 453 36.58 38.58 49.99
CA GLY A 453 37.47 37.95 50.96
C GLY A 453 38.04 39.03 51.89
N TYR A 454 37.68 38.94 53.17
CA TYR A 454 38.44 39.41 54.33
C TYR A 454 38.78 40.92 54.44
N GLN A 455 38.09 41.62 55.33
CA GLN A 455 38.71 41.99 56.62
C GLN A 455 37.68 42.37 57.68
N SER A 456 37.98 41.94 58.90
CA SER A 456 37.17 41.99 60.11
C SER A 456 37.80 42.92 61.15
N ILE A 457 36.93 43.67 61.85
CA ILE A 457 37.01 44.08 63.27
C ILE A 457 38.00 45.19 63.65
N VAL A 458 37.43 46.22 64.31
CA VAL A 458 38.04 46.94 65.43
C VAL A 458 37.38 46.45 66.71
N MET A 459 38.24 46.23 67.72
CA MET A 459 38.04 45.84 69.12
C MET A 459 38.09 44.35 69.45
#